data_AF-A0A965XA71-F1
#
_entry.id   AF-A0A965XA71-F1
#
_cell.length_a   1.000
_cell.length_b   1.000
_cell.length_c   1.000
_cell.angle_alpha   90.00
_cell.angle_beta   90.00
_cell.angle_gamma   90.00
#
_symmetry.space_group_name_H-M   'P 1'
#
loop_
_entity.id
_entity.type
_entity.pdbx_description
1 polymer ?
#
loop_
_entity_poly.entity_id
_entity_poly.type
_entity_poly.pdbx_seq_one_letter_code
_entity_poly.pdbx_strand_id
1 'polypeptide(L)'
;MKKETQKTQSESVKMIEAQDFYMSSKEAAAYLGLDYCNFRKQRNKGYFGRDRYPAPDFCFIGIGEQGIRYLKSDLDRWRENFPRHNNVALAFKKTAEAAVKFKASEEFSDER
;
A
#
# COMPACT_ATOMS: atom_id res chain seq x y z
N MET A 1 49.07 20.51 10.86
CA MET A 1 47.60 20.52 10.94
C MET A 1 47.05 19.54 9.92
N LYS A 2 46.49 18.41 10.36
CA LYS A 2 45.87 17.40 9.50
C LYS A 2 44.39 17.74 9.35
N LYS A 3 43.89 17.90 8.12
CA LYS A 3 42.45 17.97 7.83
C LYS A 3 42.08 16.74 7.03
N GLU A 4 41.66 15.71 7.76
CA GLU A 4 40.87 14.60 7.22
C GLU A 4 39.43 15.10 7.09
N THR A 5 38.85 15.01 5.90
CA THR A 5 37.41 15.24 5.71
C THR A 5 36.86 14.05 4.95
N GLN A 6 36.48 13.07 5.77
CA GLN A 6 35.38 12.13 5.64
C GLN A 6 34.76 11.98 4.24
N LYS A 7 35.04 10.83 3.61
CA LYS A 7 34.24 10.26 2.53
C LYS A 7 32.90 9.82 3.13
N THR A 8 31.82 10.54 2.83
CA THR A 8 30.46 10.04 3.08
C THR A 8 30.21 8.87 2.15
N GLN A 9 30.19 7.67 2.72
CA GLN A 9 29.69 6.47 2.06
C GLN A 9 28.19 6.68 1.84
N SER A 10 27.81 7.02 0.60
CA SER A 10 26.42 6.94 0.18
C SER A 10 26.07 5.46 0.12
N GLU A 11 25.36 4.99 1.14
CA GLU A 11 24.74 3.67 1.19
C GLU A 11 24.03 3.38 -0.12
N SER A 12 24.59 2.44 -0.87
CA SER A 12 23.94 1.80 -1.99
C SER A 12 22.78 0.98 -1.43
N VAL A 13 21.61 1.62 -1.33
CA VAL A 13 20.34 0.92 -1.17
C VAL A 13 20.25 -0.01 -2.37
N LYS A 14 20.51 -1.30 -2.11
CA LYS A 14 20.27 -2.39 -3.05
C LYS A 14 18.77 -2.41 -3.32
N MET A 15 18.34 -1.60 -4.29
CA MET A 15 17.06 -1.75 -4.97
C MET A 15 17.13 -3.13 -5.59
N ILE A 16 16.55 -4.12 -4.91
CA ILE A 16 16.29 -5.42 -5.49
C ILE A 16 15.62 -5.12 -6.82
N GLU A 17 16.28 -5.45 -7.93
CA GLU A 17 15.71 -5.36 -9.27
C GLU A 17 14.54 -6.36 -9.30
N ALA A 18 13.40 -5.94 -8.75
CA ALA A 18 12.14 -6.59 -8.99
C ALA A 18 11.95 -6.44 -10.49
N GLN A 19 12.13 -7.55 -11.21
CA GLN A 19 11.89 -7.63 -12.64
C GLN A 19 10.52 -7.00 -12.90
N ASP A 20 10.53 -5.78 -13.42
CA ASP A 20 9.35 -4.94 -13.37
C ASP A 20 8.39 -5.39 -14.47
N PHE A 21 7.35 -6.11 -14.06
CA PHE A 21 6.40 -6.72 -14.98
C PHE A 21 5.24 -5.75 -15.24
N TYR A 22 4.92 -5.57 -16.51
CA TYR A 22 3.78 -4.79 -16.95
C TYR A 22 2.49 -5.61 -16.87
N MET A 23 1.60 -5.20 -15.98
CA MET A 23 0.28 -5.80 -15.80
C MET A 23 -0.77 -5.07 -16.62
N SER A 24 -1.71 -5.81 -17.22
CA SER A 24 -2.94 -5.24 -17.79
C SER A 24 -3.82 -4.60 -16.70
N SER A 25 -4.79 -3.77 -17.10
CA SER A 25 -5.80 -3.24 -16.16
C SER A 25 -6.56 -4.35 -15.39
N LYS A 26 -6.77 -5.53 -16.00
CA LYS A 26 -7.46 -6.65 -15.35
C LYS A 26 -6.57 -7.33 -14.31
N GLU A 27 -5.30 -7.55 -14.64
CA GLU A 27 -4.31 -8.12 -13.72
C GLU A 27 -4.00 -7.16 -12.57
N ALA A 28 -3.85 -5.85 -12.84
CA ALA A 28 -3.65 -4.83 -11.83
C ALA A 28 -4.83 -4.77 -10.84
N ALA A 29 -6.07 -4.83 -11.34
CA ALA A 29 -7.25 -4.87 -10.49
C ALA A 29 -7.26 -6.12 -9.59
N ALA A 30 -6.98 -7.30 -10.16
CA ALA A 30 -6.87 -8.54 -9.40
C ALA A 30 -5.74 -8.49 -8.36
N TYR A 31 -4.60 -7.90 -8.71
CA TYR A 31 -3.45 -7.72 -7.83
C TYR A 31 -3.78 -6.85 -6.61
N LEU A 32 -4.52 -5.76 -6.83
CA LEU A 32 -4.98 -4.86 -5.77
C LEU A 32 -6.18 -5.41 -4.99
N GLY A 33 -6.76 -6.54 -5.40
CA GLY A 33 -7.97 -7.11 -4.80
C GLY A 33 -9.22 -6.27 -5.09
N LEU A 34 -9.26 -5.57 -6.23
CA LEU A 34 -10.36 -4.72 -6.65
C LEU A 34 -11.11 -5.33 -7.83
N ASP A 35 -12.41 -5.06 -7.92
CA ASP A 35 -13.19 -5.39 -9.12
C ASP A 35 -12.73 -4.57 -10.33
N TYR A 36 -12.60 -5.21 -11.49
CA TYR A 36 -12.11 -4.59 -12.72
C TYR A 36 -12.99 -3.43 -13.18
N CYS A 37 -14.31 -3.58 -13.13
CA CYS A 37 -15.23 -2.52 -13.55
C CYS A 37 -15.13 -1.31 -12.62
N ASN A 38 -14.98 -1.54 -11.31
CA ASN A 38 -14.75 -0.49 -10.33
C ASN A 38 -13.39 0.21 -10.55
N PHE A 39 -12.33 -0.56 -10.75
CA PHE A 39 -10.98 -0.05 -11.02
C PHE A 39 -10.95 0.85 -12.27
N ARG A 40 -11.56 0.41 -13.38
CA ARG A 40 -11.67 1.22 -14.60
C ARG A 40 -12.44 2.52 -14.38
N LYS A 41 -13.57 2.47 -13.65
CA LYS A 41 -14.36 3.66 -13.33
C LYS A 41 -13.55 4.66 -12.49
N GLN A 42 -12.86 4.20 -11.46
CA GLN A 42 -12.05 5.05 -10.57
C GLN A 42 -10.84 5.63 -11.31
N ARG A 43 -10.15 4.84 -12.13
CA ARG A 43 -9.10 5.32 -13.03
C ARG A 43 -9.60 6.43 -13.95
N ASN A 44 -10.72 6.24 -14.64
CA ASN A 44 -11.29 7.25 -15.54
C ASN A 44 -11.78 8.50 -14.78
N LYS A 45 -12.11 8.35 -13.49
CA LYS A 45 -12.43 9.46 -12.58
C LYS A 45 -11.18 10.22 -12.14
N GLY A 46 -9.99 9.63 -12.29
CA GLY A 46 -8.70 10.17 -11.86
C GLY A 46 -8.35 9.91 -10.40
N TYR A 47 -9.22 9.24 -9.64
CA TYR A 47 -9.00 9.02 -8.21
C TYR A 47 -9.74 7.80 -7.65
N PHE A 48 -9.19 7.27 -6.56
CA PHE A 48 -9.66 6.11 -5.85
C PHE A 48 -10.15 6.46 -4.43
N GLY A 49 -11.18 5.76 -3.99
CA GLY A 49 -11.77 5.92 -2.66
C GLY A 49 -12.45 7.28 -2.42
N ARG A 50 -12.84 7.51 -1.15
CA ARG A 50 -13.49 8.75 -0.71
C ARG A 50 -12.51 9.92 -0.58
N ASP A 51 -11.26 9.60 -0.24
CA ASP A 51 -10.16 10.54 -0.09
C ASP A 51 -9.67 11.15 -1.41
N ARG A 52 -10.23 10.70 -2.54
CA ARG A 52 -9.79 11.10 -3.88
C ARG A 52 -8.29 10.90 -4.06
N TYR A 53 -7.77 9.79 -3.54
CA TYR A 53 -6.37 9.45 -3.71
C TYR A 53 -6.08 9.26 -5.21
N PRO A 54 -5.00 9.83 -5.77
CA PRO A 54 -4.74 9.80 -7.20
C PRO A 54 -4.74 8.37 -7.74
N ALA A 55 -5.19 8.20 -8.98
CA ALA A 55 -5.09 6.90 -9.66
C ALA A 55 -3.63 6.46 -9.81
N PRO A 56 -3.35 5.14 -9.81
CA PRO A 56 -2.00 4.64 -10.02
C PRO A 56 -1.51 5.00 -11.41
N ASP A 57 -0.21 5.27 -11.52
CA ASP A 57 0.45 5.59 -12.79
C ASP A 57 0.33 4.42 -13.76
N PHE A 58 0.14 4.75 -15.04
CA PHE A 58 0.00 3.78 -16.11
C PHE A 58 0.69 4.26 -17.37
N CYS A 59 1.12 3.29 -18.18
CA CYS A 59 1.69 3.53 -19.49
C CYS A 59 0.80 2.92 -20.58
N PHE A 60 0.84 3.52 -21.78
CA PHE A 60 0.19 2.95 -22.96
C PHE A 60 1.23 2.22 -23.79
N ILE A 61 1.09 0.90 -23.90
CA ILE A 61 1.97 0.01 -24.70
C ILE A 61 1.20 -0.58 -25.90
N GLY A 62 -0.08 -0.25 -26.07
CA GLY A 62 -0.91 -0.76 -27.18
C GLY A 62 -1.95 0.25 -27.66
N ILE A 63 -2.88 -0.22 -28.50
CA ILE A 63 -3.91 0.62 -29.13
C ILE A 63 -5.14 0.72 -28.21
N GLY A 64 -5.51 1.94 -27.84
CA GLY A 64 -6.70 2.24 -27.03
C GLY A 64 -6.62 1.77 -25.57
N GLU A 65 -7.76 1.56 -24.92
CA GLU A 65 -7.83 1.18 -23.50
C GLU A 65 -7.21 -0.19 -23.18
N GLN A 66 -7.13 -1.09 -24.16
CA GLN A 66 -6.45 -2.39 -24.01
C GLN A 66 -4.91 -2.25 -23.98
N GLY A 67 -4.40 -1.09 -24.41
CA GLY A 67 -2.98 -0.75 -24.34
C GLY A 67 -2.51 -0.29 -22.95
N ILE A 68 -3.42 -0.08 -22.00
CA ILE A 68 -3.08 0.40 -20.66
C ILE A 68 -2.38 -0.69 -19.87
N ARG A 69 -1.16 -0.40 -19.44
CA ARG A 69 -0.31 -1.26 -18.63
C ARG A 69 0.12 -0.54 -17.36
N TYR A 70 0.30 -1.30 -16.29
CA TYR A 70 0.74 -0.82 -14.99
C TYR A 70 2.03 -1.52 -14.61
N LEU A 71 2.98 -0.76 -14.10
CA LEU A 71 4.20 -1.32 -13.55
C LEU A 71 3.88 -1.90 -12.17
N LYS A 72 4.32 -3.13 -11.90
CA LYS A 72 4.12 -3.73 -10.58
C LYS A 72 4.75 -2.89 -9.46
N SER A 73 5.96 -2.38 -9.64
CA SER A 73 6.60 -1.52 -8.64
C SER A 73 5.82 -0.23 -8.36
N ASP A 74 5.23 0.39 -9.38
CA ASP A 74 4.39 1.58 -9.20
C ASP A 74 3.08 1.23 -8.49
N LEU A 75 2.47 0.08 -8.81
CA LEU A 75 1.30 -0.42 -8.06
C LEU A 75 1.64 -0.73 -6.60
N ASP A 76 2.83 -1.28 -6.33
CA ASP A 76 3.31 -1.57 -4.97
C ASP A 76 3.49 -0.26 -4.18
N ARG A 77 4.20 0.73 -4.74
CA ARG A 77 4.34 2.07 -4.15
C ARG A 77 3.00 2.74 -3.94
N TRP A 78 2.11 2.65 -4.92
CA TRP A 78 0.76 3.22 -4.83
C TRP A 78 -0.03 2.56 -3.70
N ARG A 79 0.03 1.24 -3.58
CA ARG A 79 -0.66 0.47 -2.54
C ARG A 79 -0.12 0.74 -1.14
N GLU A 80 1.19 0.94 -1.00
CA GLU A 80 1.84 1.29 0.26
C GLU A 80 1.42 2.68 0.75
N ASN A 81 1.31 3.63 -0.17
CA ASN A 81 0.91 5.01 0.12
C ASN A 81 -0.60 5.24 0.10
N PHE A 82 -1.38 4.27 -0.38
CA PHE A 82 -2.83 4.36 -0.43
C PHE A 82 -3.38 4.52 0.99
N PRO A 83 -4.14 5.59 1.30
CA PRO A 83 -4.68 5.83 2.64
C PRO A 83 -5.62 4.70 3.02
N ARG A 84 -5.10 3.72 3.77
CA ARG A 84 -5.91 2.70 4.40
C ARG A 84 -6.63 3.38 5.56
N HIS A 85 -7.88 3.78 5.32
CA HIS A 85 -8.82 4.17 6.38
C HIS A 85 -8.96 3.15 7.52
N ASN A 86 -8.35 1.97 7.40
CA ASN A 86 -8.32 0.94 8.42
C ASN A 86 -7.51 1.27 9.69
N ASN A 87 -6.72 2.34 9.73
CA ASN A 87 -5.99 2.69 10.96
C ASN A 87 -6.93 2.94 12.14
N VAL A 88 -8.11 3.51 11.89
CA VAL A 88 -9.11 3.76 12.93
C VAL A 88 -9.80 2.45 13.37
N ALA A 89 -10.19 1.60 12.42
CA ALA A 89 -10.82 0.31 12.73
C ALA A 89 -9.87 -0.70 13.43
N LEU A 90 -8.58 -0.69 13.09
CA LEU A 90 -7.55 -1.48 13.75
C LEU A 90 -7.24 -0.97 15.16
N ALA A 91 -7.25 0.35 15.37
CA ALA A 91 -7.10 0.94 16.70
C ALA A 91 -8.28 0.53 17.62
N PHE A 92 -9.52 0.58 17.12
CA PHE A 92 -10.69 0.13 17.89
C PHE A 92 -10.64 -1.37 18.23
N LYS A 93 -10.18 -2.23 17.30
CA LYS A 93 -9.99 -3.66 17.60
C LYS A 93 -8.94 -3.90 18.70
N LYS A 94 -7.79 -3.22 18.65
CA LYS A 94 -6.75 -3.35 19.67
C LYS A 94 -7.21 -2.87 21.05
N THR A 95 -7.97 -1.78 21.12
CA THR A 95 -8.52 -1.27 22.38
C THR A 95 -9.58 -2.23 22.95
N ALA A 96 -10.43 -2.81 22.10
CA ALA A 96 -11.41 -3.81 22.51
C ALA A 96 -10.74 -5.10 23.04
N GLU A 97 -9.71 -5.60 22.35
CA GLU A 97 -8.94 -6.78 22.78
C GLU A 97 -8.16 -6.53 24.08
N ALA A 98 -7.61 -5.32 24.28
CA ALA A 98 -6.94 -4.92 25.51
C ALA A 98 -7.92 -4.83 26.71
N ALA A 99 -9.13 -4.31 26.49
CA ALA A 99 -10.16 -4.22 27.53
C ALA A 99 -10.66 -5.61 27.98
N VAL A 100 -10.82 -6.56 27.06
CA VAL A 100 -11.19 -7.95 27.39
C VAL A 100 -10.08 -8.63 28.20
N LYS A 101 -8.81 -8.37 27.86
CA LYS A 101 -7.67 -8.96 28.58
C LYS A 101 -7.52 -8.42 30.00
N PHE A 102 -7.83 -7.14 30.23
CA PHE A 102 -7.81 -6.53 31.57
C PHE A 102 -8.89 -7.12 32.49
N LYS A 103 -10.10 -7.31 31.96
CA LYS A 103 -11.22 -7.90 32.72
C LYS A 103 -10.94 -9.36 33.14
N ALA A 104 -10.28 -10.13 32.27
CA ALA A 104 -9.88 -11.51 32.58
C ALA A 104 -8.76 -11.62 33.63
N SER A 105 -7.97 -10.56 33.84
CA SER A 105 -6.93 -10.55 34.89
C SER A 105 -7.43 -10.08 36.26
N GLU A 106 -8.51 -9.30 36.33
CA GLU A 106 -9.12 -8.92 37.62
C GLU A 106 -9.92 -10.08 38.23
N GLU A 107 -10.65 -10.86 37.42
CA GLU A 107 -11.48 -11.97 37.92
C GLU A 107 -10.68 -13.18 38.46
N PHE A 108 -9.37 -13.27 38.23
CA PHE A 108 -8.52 -14.36 38.74
C PHE A 108 -7.81 -14.03 40.07
N SER A 109 -8.07 -12.85 40.64
CA SER A 109 -7.37 -12.36 41.85
C SER A 109 -8.18 -12.51 43.14
N ASP A 110 -9.48 -12.82 43.04
CA ASP A 110 -10.41 -12.91 44.19
C ASP A 110 -10.68 -14.36 44.66
N GLU A 111 -10.00 -15.37 44.12
CA GLU A 111 -10.02 -16.76 44.62
C GLU A 111 -8.69 -17.13 45.31
N ARG A 112 -8.39 -16.48 46.45
CA ARG A 112 -7.46 -17.04 47.45
C ARG A 112 -7.77 -16.58 48.87
#